data_AF-D7C0B5-F1
#
_entry.id   AF-D7C0B5-F1
#
_cell.length_a   1.000
_cell.length_b   1.000
_cell.length_c   1.000
_cell.angle_alpha   90.00
_cell.angle_beta   90.00
_cell.angle_gamma   90.00
#
_symmetry.space_group_name_H-M   'P 1'
#
loop_
_entity.id
_entity.type
_entity.pdbx_description
1 polymer ?
#
loop_
_entity_poly.entity_id
_entity_poly.type
_entity_poly.pdbx_seq_one_letter_code
_entity_poly.pdbx_strand_id
1 'polypeptide(L)'
;MDESALRQLRAEASRADYASMARLAHALYENGLSVPEVMRECYGVDLPTEFLVLAEADLWRLDLLLVCTHQPWWLAVPPTRGGPVAAPDPPTGTERKLLALDPDLLPLGYTLGTNSPPWENKEVLCYRLSELAAGRPTVFRLREKSTRRDKVKRRGESLMTVLEELHLEELRETERQMRDWDVGAEEELVGAARELVERVEELRRKVAAREAR
;
A
#
# COMPACT_ATOMS: atom_id res chain seq x y z
N MET A 1 -19.55 -21.72 -6.70
CA MET A 1 -20.38 -20.63 -7.25
C MET A 1 -20.58 -20.91 -8.74
N ASP A 2 -21.71 -20.55 -9.35
CA ASP A 2 -21.85 -20.69 -10.81
C ASP A 2 -21.20 -19.52 -11.56
N GLU A 3 -20.84 -19.74 -12.83
CA GLU A 3 -20.16 -18.74 -13.67
C GLU A 3 -21.05 -17.51 -13.98
N SER A 4 -22.36 -17.64 -13.86
CA SER A 4 -23.28 -16.51 -14.06
C SER A 4 -23.22 -15.53 -12.90
N ALA A 5 -23.21 -16.04 -11.66
CA ALA A 5 -23.07 -15.25 -10.45
C ALA A 5 -21.71 -14.56 -10.38
N LEU A 6 -20.62 -15.25 -10.74
CA LEU A 6 -19.29 -14.63 -10.77
C LEU A 6 -19.19 -13.52 -11.83
N ARG A 7 -19.78 -13.71 -13.01
CA ARG A 7 -19.87 -12.64 -14.03
C ARG A 7 -20.67 -11.44 -13.56
N GLN A 8 -21.75 -11.66 -12.83
CA GLN A 8 -22.52 -10.57 -12.23
C GLN A 8 -21.68 -9.79 -11.20
N LEU A 9 -20.96 -10.48 -10.30
CA LEU A 9 -20.06 -9.83 -9.35
C LEU A 9 -18.97 -9.00 -10.03
N ARG A 10 -18.39 -9.50 -11.13
CA ARG A 10 -17.43 -8.73 -11.94
C ARG A 10 -18.03 -7.45 -12.51
N ALA A 11 -19.29 -7.52 -12.99
CA ALA A 11 -19.98 -6.36 -13.56
C ALA A 11 -20.39 -5.32 -12.51
N GLU A 12 -20.68 -5.76 -11.28
CA GLU A 12 -21.10 -4.90 -10.17
C GLU A 12 -19.93 -4.32 -9.38
N ALA A 13 -18.75 -4.95 -9.42
CA ALA A 13 -17.59 -4.51 -8.67
C ALA A 13 -17.09 -3.13 -9.14
N SER A 14 -16.84 -2.26 -8.16
CA SER A 14 -16.33 -0.91 -8.39
C SER A 14 -15.34 -0.53 -7.31
N ARG A 15 -14.17 -0.01 -7.70
CA ARG A 15 -13.15 0.46 -6.75
C ARG A 15 -13.66 1.55 -5.80
N ALA A 16 -14.66 2.33 -6.23
CA ALA A 16 -15.29 3.36 -5.39
C ALA A 16 -16.22 2.78 -4.30
N ASP A 17 -16.60 1.50 -4.43
CA ASP A 17 -17.35 0.72 -3.45
C ASP A 17 -16.53 -0.50 -3.01
N TYR A 18 -15.79 -0.34 -1.92
CA TYR A 18 -15.02 -1.42 -1.32
C TYR A 18 -15.85 -2.69 -1.12
N ALA A 19 -17.10 -2.58 -0.66
CA ALA A 19 -17.90 -3.76 -0.33
C ALA A 19 -18.16 -4.61 -1.58
N SER A 20 -18.39 -3.99 -2.74
CA SER A 20 -18.50 -4.69 -4.02
C SER A 20 -17.20 -5.40 -4.41
N MET A 21 -16.05 -4.75 -4.23
CA MET A 21 -14.73 -5.33 -4.51
C MET A 21 -14.39 -6.49 -3.58
N ALA A 22 -14.72 -6.38 -2.29
CA ALA A 22 -14.53 -7.44 -1.31
C ALA A 22 -15.40 -8.66 -1.60
N ARG A 23 -16.67 -8.46 -2.01
CA ARG A 23 -17.53 -9.57 -2.45
C ARG A 23 -16.95 -10.28 -3.68
N LEU A 24 -16.47 -9.52 -4.67
CA LEU A 24 -15.80 -10.10 -5.83
C LEU A 24 -14.54 -10.88 -5.41
N ALA A 25 -13.65 -10.27 -4.63
CA ALA A 25 -12.41 -10.91 -4.18
C ALA A 25 -12.69 -12.20 -3.38
N HIS A 26 -13.67 -12.18 -2.48
CA HIS A 26 -14.09 -13.36 -1.72
C HIS A 26 -14.55 -14.48 -2.66
N ALA A 27 -15.43 -14.16 -3.61
CA ALA A 27 -15.89 -15.11 -4.61
C ALA A 27 -14.74 -15.69 -5.44
N LEU A 28 -13.76 -14.87 -5.84
CA LEU A 28 -12.61 -15.32 -6.60
C LEU A 28 -11.74 -16.30 -5.78
N TYR A 29 -11.46 -16.01 -4.51
CA TYR A 29 -10.76 -16.94 -3.62
C TYR A 29 -11.53 -18.26 -3.41
N GLU A 30 -12.85 -18.21 -3.24
CA GLU A 30 -13.68 -19.43 -3.11
C GLU A 30 -13.65 -20.31 -4.37
N ASN A 31 -13.39 -19.71 -5.54
CA ASN A 31 -13.17 -20.43 -6.78
C ASN A 31 -11.70 -20.87 -6.99
N GLY A 32 -10.86 -20.75 -5.96
CA GLY A 32 -9.50 -21.27 -5.94
C GLY A 32 -8.44 -20.35 -6.53
N LEU A 33 -8.77 -19.09 -6.84
CA LEU A 33 -7.78 -18.14 -7.36
C LEU A 33 -6.77 -17.77 -6.28
N SER A 34 -5.51 -17.65 -6.70
CA SER A 34 -4.41 -17.14 -5.89
C SER A 34 -4.49 -15.62 -5.71
N VAL A 35 -3.78 -15.08 -4.70
CA VAL A 35 -3.74 -13.63 -4.45
C VAL A 35 -3.39 -12.82 -5.72
N PRO A 36 -2.34 -13.17 -6.51
CA PRO A 36 -2.04 -12.45 -7.74
C PRO A 36 -3.19 -12.45 -8.75
N GLU A 37 -3.87 -13.58 -8.92
CA GLU A 37 -5.01 -13.72 -9.84
C GLU A 37 -6.21 -12.90 -9.36
N VAL A 38 -6.52 -12.92 -8.05
CA VAL A 38 -7.57 -12.07 -7.47
C VAL A 38 -7.26 -10.59 -7.69
N MET A 39 -6.03 -10.16 -7.46
CA MET A 39 -5.65 -8.76 -7.69
C MET A 39 -5.78 -8.38 -9.17
N ARG A 40 -5.35 -9.25 -10.09
CA ARG A 40 -5.51 -9.02 -11.53
C ARG A 40 -6.97 -8.88 -11.94
N GLU A 41 -7.84 -9.77 -11.45
CA GLU A 41 -9.29 -9.71 -11.73
C GLU A 41 -9.94 -8.44 -11.13
N CYS A 42 -9.49 -8.00 -9.95
CA CYS A 42 -10.00 -6.80 -9.30
C CYS A 42 -9.56 -5.49 -9.97
N TYR A 43 -8.31 -5.41 -10.46
CA TYR A 43 -7.73 -4.15 -10.96
C TYR A 43 -7.53 -4.11 -12.49
N GLY A 44 -7.70 -5.24 -13.17
CA GLY A 44 -7.45 -5.38 -14.60
C GLY A 44 -5.97 -5.33 -14.99
N VAL A 45 -5.05 -5.33 -14.00
CA VAL A 45 -3.60 -5.24 -14.19
C VAL A 45 -2.88 -6.11 -13.17
N ASP A 46 -1.67 -6.55 -13.51
CA ASP A 46 -0.80 -7.20 -12.54
C ASP A 46 -0.27 -6.20 -11.51
N LEU A 47 -0.37 -6.56 -10.24
CA LEU A 47 0.30 -5.81 -9.18
C LEU A 47 1.77 -6.27 -9.07
N PRO A 48 2.71 -5.36 -8.72
CA PRO A 48 4.13 -5.68 -8.67
C PRO A 48 4.48 -6.77 -7.63
N THR A 49 5.59 -7.49 -7.83
CA THR A 49 6.06 -8.51 -6.87
C THR A 49 6.24 -7.95 -5.45
N GLU A 50 6.73 -6.72 -5.34
CA GLU A 50 6.86 -6.01 -4.06
C GLU A 50 5.53 -5.87 -3.32
N PHE A 51 4.43 -5.62 -4.02
CA PHE A 51 3.10 -5.56 -3.41
C PHE A 51 2.74 -6.90 -2.76
N LEU A 52 2.97 -8.01 -3.48
CA LEU A 52 2.65 -9.36 -3.00
C LEU A 52 3.51 -9.76 -1.80
N VAL A 53 4.82 -9.47 -1.83
CA VAL A 53 5.72 -9.73 -0.70
C VAL A 53 5.27 -8.97 0.55
N LEU A 54 4.90 -7.70 0.39
CA LEU A 54 4.43 -6.86 1.48
C LEU A 54 3.08 -7.34 2.03
N ALA A 55 2.13 -7.71 1.17
CA ALA A 55 0.83 -8.24 1.59
C ALA A 55 0.96 -9.55 2.38
N GLU A 56 1.85 -10.45 1.96
CA GLU A 56 2.07 -11.73 2.66
C GLU A 56 2.71 -11.56 4.03
N ALA A 57 3.61 -10.56 4.16
CA ALA A 57 4.33 -10.23 5.38
C ALA A 57 3.46 -9.53 6.43
N ASP A 58 2.15 -9.35 6.18
CA ASP A 58 1.20 -8.71 7.08
C ASP A 58 1.65 -7.30 7.44
N LEU A 59 1.58 -6.40 6.44
CA LEU A 59 2.19 -5.08 6.52
C LEU A 59 1.69 -4.21 7.68
N TRP A 60 0.56 -4.57 8.33
CA TRP A 60 0.04 -3.82 9.49
C TRP A 60 0.86 -4.06 10.75
N ARG A 61 1.70 -5.10 10.72
CA ARG A 61 2.61 -5.48 11.81
C ARG A 61 4.06 -5.11 11.53
N LEU A 62 4.33 -4.51 10.36
CA LEU A 62 5.71 -4.21 9.95
C LEU A 62 6.18 -2.82 10.35
N ASP A 63 5.27 -1.95 10.84
CA ASP A 63 5.56 -0.58 11.30
C ASP A 63 6.38 0.26 10.31
N LEU A 64 6.16 0.07 9.00
CA LEU A 64 6.96 0.63 7.91
C LEU A 64 6.68 2.12 7.61
N LEU A 65 6.52 2.97 8.63
CA LEU A 65 6.19 4.41 8.49
C LEU A 65 5.02 4.67 7.52
N LEU A 66 4.11 3.71 7.40
CA LEU A 66 3.04 3.68 6.42
C LEU A 66 1.76 3.18 7.07
N VAL A 67 0.72 4.01 7.07
CA VAL A 67 -0.64 3.59 7.41
C VAL A 67 -1.34 3.17 6.14
N CYS A 68 -1.70 1.90 6.03
CA CYS A 68 -2.27 1.40 4.78
C CYS A 68 -3.72 1.77 4.56
N THR A 69 -4.05 1.93 3.28
CA THR A 69 -5.42 2.08 2.80
C THR A 69 -6.18 0.75 2.86
N HIS A 70 -7.51 0.80 2.77
CA HIS A 70 -8.30 -0.42 2.74
C HIS A 70 -8.04 -1.23 1.47
N GLN A 71 -8.11 -0.57 0.30
CA GLN A 71 -7.67 -1.16 -0.96
C GLN A 71 -6.25 -0.68 -1.29
N PRO A 72 -5.41 -1.53 -1.91
CA PRO A 72 -5.70 -2.92 -2.34
C PRO A 72 -5.55 -3.98 -1.26
N TRP A 73 -5.05 -3.61 -0.09
CA TRP A 73 -4.44 -4.57 0.81
C TRP A 73 -5.39 -5.55 1.49
N TRP A 74 -6.56 -5.12 1.95
CA TRP A 74 -7.53 -6.05 2.54
C TRP A 74 -8.09 -7.04 1.53
N LEU A 75 -8.05 -6.70 0.23
CA LEU A 75 -8.42 -7.63 -0.84
C LEU A 75 -7.34 -8.70 -1.07
N ALA A 76 -6.09 -8.39 -0.73
CA ALA A 76 -4.97 -9.32 -0.86
C ALA A 76 -4.90 -10.37 0.28
N VAL A 77 -5.78 -10.28 1.28
CA VAL A 77 -5.85 -11.24 2.39
C VAL A 77 -6.89 -12.34 2.06
N PRO A 78 -6.49 -13.61 1.94
CA PRO A 78 -7.43 -14.71 1.66
C PRO A 78 -8.39 -15.02 2.84
N PRO A 79 -9.52 -15.71 2.58
CA PRO A 79 -10.48 -16.14 3.61
C PRO A 79 -9.89 -16.96 4.74
N THR A 80 -8.92 -17.82 4.42
CA THR A 80 -8.19 -18.63 5.41
C THR A 80 -7.36 -17.79 6.39
N ARG A 81 -7.08 -16.52 6.08
CA ARG A 81 -6.39 -15.56 6.95
C ARG A 81 -7.31 -14.44 7.47
N GLY A 82 -8.63 -14.58 7.27
CA GLY A 82 -9.64 -13.64 7.80
C GLY A 82 -10.01 -12.48 6.89
N GLY A 83 -9.65 -12.52 5.59
CA GLY A 83 -10.05 -11.49 4.60
C GLY A 83 -10.74 -12.08 3.36
N PRO A 84 -11.16 -11.28 2.37
CA PRO A 84 -11.39 -9.86 2.48
C PRO A 84 -12.55 -9.57 3.43
N VAL A 85 -12.36 -8.63 4.36
CA VAL A 85 -13.41 -8.24 5.31
C VAL A 85 -14.50 -7.50 4.55
N ALA A 86 -15.74 -7.98 4.55
CA ALA A 86 -16.85 -7.41 3.77
C ALA A 86 -17.34 -6.05 4.29
N ALA A 87 -17.09 -5.76 5.57
CA ALA A 87 -17.35 -4.48 6.21
C ALA A 87 -16.03 -4.00 6.86
N PRO A 88 -15.11 -3.39 6.10
CA PRO A 88 -14.08 -2.61 6.75
C PRO A 88 -14.79 -1.46 7.48
N ASP A 89 -14.11 -0.83 8.42
CA ASP A 89 -14.48 0.54 8.78
C ASP A 89 -14.75 1.33 7.48
N PRO A 90 -15.76 2.22 7.45
CA PRO A 90 -16.12 2.92 6.23
C PRO A 90 -14.83 3.47 5.59
N PRO A 91 -14.60 3.25 4.28
CA PRO A 91 -13.39 3.76 3.63
C PRO A 91 -13.25 5.20 4.06
N THR A 92 -12.09 5.54 4.63
CA THR A 92 -11.81 6.92 4.99
C THR A 92 -12.24 7.75 3.78
N GLY A 93 -13.10 8.77 3.98
CA GLY A 93 -13.69 9.49 2.84
C GLY A 93 -12.64 9.96 1.82
N THR A 94 -11.38 10.02 2.25
CA THR A 94 -10.15 10.11 1.49
C THR A 94 -9.99 9.12 0.33
N GLU A 95 -10.10 7.79 0.48
CA GLU A 95 -9.88 6.85 -0.66
C GLU A 95 -10.86 7.11 -1.81
N ARG A 96 -12.14 7.31 -1.47
CA ARG A 96 -13.17 7.67 -2.46
C ARG A 96 -12.87 9.04 -3.11
N LYS A 97 -12.37 10.01 -2.34
CA LYS A 97 -11.96 11.32 -2.88
C LYS A 97 -10.77 11.19 -3.84
N LEU A 98 -9.79 10.35 -3.52
CA LEU A 98 -8.62 10.11 -4.38
C LEU A 98 -9.03 9.44 -5.70
N LEU A 99 -9.92 8.46 -5.66
CA LEU A 99 -10.47 7.82 -6.86
C LEU A 99 -11.33 8.79 -7.69
N ALA A 100 -12.12 9.66 -7.05
CA ALA A 100 -12.87 10.69 -7.74
C ALA A 100 -11.96 11.76 -8.38
N LEU A 101 -10.83 12.07 -7.73
CA LEU A 101 -9.82 13.00 -8.21
C LEU A 101 -9.10 12.47 -9.46
N ASP A 102 -8.70 11.20 -9.42
CA ASP A 102 -8.03 10.53 -10.52
C ASP A 102 -8.36 9.03 -10.45
N PRO A 103 -9.29 8.54 -11.30
CA PRO A 103 -9.67 7.13 -11.30
C PRO A 103 -8.49 6.21 -11.57
N ASP A 104 -7.41 6.68 -12.17
CA ASP A 104 -6.24 5.85 -12.43
C ASP A 104 -5.42 5.52 -11.17
N LEU A 105 -5.66 6.22 -10.06
CA LEU A 105 -4.92 5.97 -8.82
C LEU A 105 -5.35 4.68 -8.13
N LEU A 106 -4.37 3.97 -7.60
CA LEU A 106 -4.53 2.91 -6.61
C LEU A 106 -3.80 3.34 -5.33
N PRO A 107 -4.51 3.87 -4.32
CA PRO A 107 -3.90 4.26 -3.05
C PRO A 107 -3.26 3.06 -2.35
N LEU A 108 -2.08 3.26 -1.77
CA LEU A 108 -1.32 2.25 -1.03
C LEU A 108 -1.24 2.59 0.45
N GLY A 109 -1.07 3.86 0.81
CA GLY A 109 -1.03 4.24 2.21
C GLY A 109 -0.58 5.67 2.43
N TYR A 110 -0.71 6.09 3.67
CA TYR A 110 -0.32 7.41 4.15
C TYR A 110 1.04 7.30 4.80
N THR A 111 1.99 8.12 4.36
CA THR A 111 3.28 8.21 5.04
C THR A 111 3.10 8.85 6.41
N LEU A 112 3.77 8.28 7.39
CA LEU A 112 3.94 8.86 8.71
C LEU A 112 5.25 9.65 8.69
N GLY A 113 5.15 10.98 8.61
CA GLY A 113 6.31 11.85 8.82
C GLY A 113 6.50 12.15 10.30
N THR A 114 7.74 12.28 10.74
CA THR A 114 8.09 12.65 12.13
C THR A 114 8.02 14.13 12.44
N ASN A 115 8.08 15.00 11.41
CA ASN A 115 8.20 16.45 11.57
C ASN A 115 6.95 17.26 11.20
N SER A 116 5.74 16.68 11.24
CA SER A 116 4.51 17.46 11.16
C SER A 116 3.44 16.86 12.06
N PRO A 117 2.60 17.70 12.71
CA PRO A 117 1.45 17.20 13.47
C PRO A 117 0.70 16.16 12.62
N PRO A 118 0.31 15.02 13.21
CA PRO A 118 -0.07 13.82 12.47
C PRO A 118 -1.33 13.95 11.60
N TRP A 119 -1.91 15.14 11.45
CA TRP A 119 -3.19 15.39 10.78
C TRP A 119 -3.15 16.40 9.61
N GLU A 120 -2.02 17.08 9.35
CA GLU A 120 -2.03 18.23 8.42
C GLU A 120 -1.30 18.03 7.08
N ASN A 121 -0.33 17.10 6.98
CA ASN A 121 0.50 16.92 5.78
C ASN A 121 0.75 15.45 5.40
N LYS A 122 -0.24 14.56 5.55
CA LYS A 122 -0.08 13.16 5.10
C LYS A 122 0.10 13.11 3.58
N GLU A 123 1.22 12.59 3.13
CA GLU A 123 1.39 12.20 1.74
C GLU A 123 0.77 10.83 1.55
N VAL A 124 -0.03 10.67 0.51
CA VAL A 124 -0.58 9.38 0.09
C VAL A 124 0.31 8.84 -1.00
N LEU A 125 0.81 7.62 -0.84
CA LEU A 125 1.49 6.87 -1.88
C LEU A 125 0.45 6.12 -2.70
N CYS A 126 0.58 6.16 -4.02
CA CYS A 126 -0.32 5.51 -4.95
C CYS A 126 0.48 4.86 -6.09
N TYR A 127 -0.03 3.75 -6.63
CA TYR A 127 0.25 3.38 -8.01
C TYR A 127 -0.70 4.10 -8.97
N ARG A 128 -0.39 4.02 -10.26
CA ARG A 128 -1.32 4.28 -11.35
C ARG A 128 -1.59 3.02 -12.15
N LEU A 129 -2.86 2.68 -12.36
CA LEU A 129 -3.23 1.47 -13.09
C LEU A 129 -2.71 1.51 -14.53
N SER A 130 -2.68 2.66 -15.19
CA SER A 130 -2.12 2.80 -16.53
C SER A 130 -0.60 2.57 -16.59
N GLU A 131 0.12 2.91 -15.52
CA GLU A 131 1.56 2.65 -15.42
C GLU A 131 1.82 1.16 -15.15
N LEU A 132 1.03 0.55 -14.27
CA LEU A 132 1.08 -0.89 -14.01
C LEU A 132 0.75 -1.72 -15.26
N ALA A 133 -0.29 -1.33 -16.00
CA ALA A 133 -0.64 -1.93 -17.29
C ALA A 133 0.53 -1.89 -18.30
N ALA A 134 1.41 -0.90 -18.18
CA ALA A 134 2.60 -0.75 -18.99
C ALA A 134 3.86 -1.35 -18.35
N GLY A 135 3.72 -2.15 -17.30
CA GLY A 135 4.81 -2.84 -16.61
C GLY A 135 5.69 -1.93 -15.74
N ARG A 136 5.22 -0.72 -15.39
CA ARG A 136 5.98 0.26 -14.61
C ARG A 136 5.41 0.38 -13.18
N PRO A 137 6.11 -0.13 -12.14
CA PRO A 137 5.67 -0.03 -10.74
C PRO A 137 5.92 1.36 -10.13
N THR A 138 5.83 2.41 -10.94
CA THR A 138 6.14 3.78 -10.52
C THR A 138 5.19 4.22 -9.42
N VAL A 139 5.77 4.70 -8.31
CA VAL A 139 5.02 5.23 -7.18
C VAL A 139 4.82 6.72 -7.35
N PHE A 140 3.58 7.15 -7.15
CA PHE A 140 3.17 8.53 -7.13
C PHE A 140 2.83 8.96 -5.71
N ARG A 141 2.96 10.25 -5.45
CA ARG A 141 2.53 10.89 -4.21
C ARG A 141 1.60 12.06 -4.47
N LEU A 142 0.72 12.30 -3.52
CA LEU A 142 -0.07 13.52 -3.41
C LEU A 142 -0.39 13.80 -1.96
N ARG A 143 -0.69 15.07 -1.64
CA ARG A 143 -1.20 15.40 -0.31
C ARG A 143 -2.63 14.89 -0.17
N GLU A 144 -3.00 14.36 0.99
CA GLU A 144 -4.34 13.86 1.29
C GLU A 144 -5.45 14.87 0.91
N LYS A 145 -5.23 16.15 1.21
CA LYS A 145 -6.19 17.25 0.96
C LYS A 145 -6.17 17.78 -0.48
N SER A 146 -5.46 17.13 -1.40
CA SER A 146 -5.36 17.60 -2.78
C SER A 146 -6.71 17.53 -3.50
N THR A 147 -7.07 18.60 -4.20
CA THR A 147 -8.31 18.69 -4.98
C THR A 147 -8.07 18.74 -6.49
N ARG A 148 -6.81 18.70 -6.94
CA ARG A 148 -6.45 18.79 -8.36
C ARG A 148 -5.47 17.69 -8.79
N ARG A 149 -5.72 17.13 -9.98
CA ARG A 149 -4.96 16.00 -10.54
C ARG A 149 -3.50 16.34 -10.83
N ASP A 150 -3.18 17.59 -11.17
CA ASP A 150 -1.81 18.08 -11.41
C ASP A 150 -0.91 18.02 -10.16
N LYS A 151 -1.50 17.75 -8.99
CA LYS A 151 -0.77 17.60 -7.73
C LYS A 151 -0.25 16.19 -7.49
N VAL A 152 -0.64 15.23 -8.33
CA VAL A 152 -0.07 13.88 -8.34
C VAL A 152 1.34 13.97 -8.94
N LYS A 153 2.36 13.69 -8.13
CA LYS A 153 3.77 13.76 -8.53
C LYS A 153 4.40 12.38 -8.45
N ARG A 154 5.33 12.08 -9.36
CA ARG A 154 6.18 10.89 -9.22
C ARG A 154 6.98 11.00 -7.90
N ARG A 155 7.05 9.90 -7.14
CA ARG A 155 7.85 9.77 -5.90
C ARG A 155 9.06 8.86 -6.11
N GLY A 156 8.88 7.71 -6.73
CA GLY A 156 9.97 6.75 -6.97
C GLY A 156 9.63 5.72 -8.04
N GLU A 157 10.58 4.85 -8.37
CA GLU A 157 10.41 3.85 -9.43
C GLU A 157 9.69 2.59 -8.97
N SER A 158 9.70 2.33 -7.66
CA SER A 158 9.06 1.18 -6.99
C SER A 158 8.71 1.53 -5.55
N LEU A 159 7.77 0.79 -4.94
CA LEU A 159 7.39 0.95 -3.54
C LEU A 159 8.54 0.62 -2.59
N MET A 160 9.34 -0.40 -2.89
CA MET A 160 10.49 -0.75 -2.06
C MET A 160 11.54 0.37 -2.01
N THR A 161 11.82 1.02 -3.14
CA THR A 161 12.75 2.17 -3.17
C THR A 161 12.20 3.33 -2.36
N VAL A 162 10.90 3.62 -2.47
CA VAL A 162 10.27 4.69 -1.70
C VAL A 162 10.27 4.39 -0.20
N LEU A 163 10.01 3.15 0.21
CA LEU A 163 10.07 2.74 1.61
C LEU A 163 11.50 2.84 2.15
N GLU A 164 12.50 2.39 1.41
CA GLU A 164 13.91 2.51 1.79
C GLU A 164 14.32 3.98 1.99
N GLU A 165 13.98 4.86 1.03
CA GLU A 165 14.25 6.29 1.15
C GLU A 165 13.58 6.89 2.39
N LEU A 166 12.31 6.57 2.66
CA LEU A 166 11.58 7.06 3.82
C LEU A 166 12.24 6.66 5.14
N HIS A 167 12.65 5.39 5.28
CA HIS A 167 13.27 4.91 6.52
C HIS A 167 14.70 5.43 6.70
N LEU A 168 15.45 5.62 5.60
CA LEU A 168 16.76 6.26 5.66
C LEU A 168 16.68 7.76 5.98
N GLU A 169 15.67 8.46 5.47
CA GLU A 169 15.36 9.84 5.83
C GLU A 169 15.06 9.95 7.33
N GLU A 170 14.22 9.05 7.85
CA GLU A 170 13.87 8.97 9.27
C GLU A 170 15.10 8.70 10.15
N LEU A 171 15.88 7.66 9.84
CA LEU A 171 17.10 7.34 10.60
C LEU A 171 18.06 8.52 10.68
N ARG A 172 18.29 9.23 9.57
CA ARG A 172 19.18 10.41 9.54
C ARG A 172 18.63 11.57 10.36
N GLU A 173 17.31 11.72 10.42
CA GLU A 173 16.66 12.73 11.23
C GLU A 173 16.80 12.39 12.72
N THR A 174 16.50 11.15 13.12
CA THR A 174 16.68 10.67 14.49
C THR A 174 18.14 10.80 14.94
N GLU A 175 19.11 10.39 14.12
CA GLU A 175 20.54 10.56 14.41
C GLU A 175 20.97 12.03 14.53
N ARG A 176 20.29 12.94 13.83
CA ARG A 176 20.57 14.39 13.94
C ARG A 176 20.00 14.96 15.22
N GLN A 177 18.74 14.64 15.54
CA GLN A 177 18.10 15.08 16.78
C GLN A 177 18.89 14.60 18.01
N MET A 178 19.40 13.37 17.97
CA MET A 178 20.29 12.83 19.02
C MET A 178 21.60 13.59 19.18
N ARG A 179 22.19 14.11 18.09
CA ARG A 179 23.42 14.92 18.21
C ARG A 179 23.15 16.27 18.85
N ASP A 180 21.93 16.78 18.69
CA ASP A 180 21.53 18.08 19.20
C ASP A 180 21.07 18.00 20.67
N TRP A 181 20.65 16.81 21.17
CA TRP A 181 20.10 16.60 22.52
C TRP A 181 21.01 15.70 23.36
N ASP A 182 21.60 16.24 24.44
CA ASP A 182 22.61 15.58 25.28
C ASP A 182 21.99 14.64 26.35
N VAL A 183 21.19 13.63 25.95
CA VAL A 183 20.54 12.71 26.92
C VAL A 183 20.41 11.25 26.40
N GLY A 184 20.90 10.28 27.19
CA GLY A 184 21.01 8.86 26.83
C GLY A 184 19.72 8.01 26.76
N ALA A 185 18.52 8.61 26.68
CA ALA A 185 17.26 7.87 26.47
C ALA A 185 16.95 7.62 24.97
N GLU A 186 17.86 8.01 24.08
CA GLU A 186 17.59 8.16 22.65
C GLU A 186 18.31 7.14 21.76
N GLU A 187 19.29 6.38 22.29
CA GLU A 187 19.96 5.30 21.54
C GLU A 187 18.98 4.19 21.12
N GLU A 188 17.94 3.96 21.94
CA GLU A 188 16.84 3.04 21.61
C GLU A 188 16.04 3.50 20.38
N LEU A 189 15.87 4.81 20.17
CA LEU A 189 15.15 5.35 19.01
C LEU A 189 15.96 5.18 17.72
N VAL A 190 17.27 5.41 17.76
CA VAL A 190 18.15 5.12 16.63
C VAL A 190 18.23 3.61 16.36
N GLY A 191 18.27 2.78 17.42
CA GLY A 191 18.16 1.33 17.31
C GLY A 191 16.89 0.91 16.58
N ALA A 192 15.73 1.38 17.02
CA ALA A 192 14.45 1.10 16.39
C ALA A 192 14.38 1.56 14.92
N ALA A 193 14.91 2.76 14.61
CA ALA A 193 14.97 3.25 13.24
C ALA A 193 15.87 2.37 12.34
N ARG A 194 17.00 1.87 12.86
CA ARG A 194 17.88 0.93 12.15
C ARG A 194 17.20 -0.41 11.91
N GLU A 195 16.49 -0.96 12.89
CA GLU A 195 15.73 -2.21 12.73
C GLU A 195 14.68 -2.11 11.61
N LEU A 196 14.03 -0.95 11.44
CA LEU A 196 13.10 -0.73 10.34
C LEU A 196 13.81 -0.71 8.98
N VAL A 197 15.00 -0.10 8.87
CA VAL A 197 15.82 -0.14 7.64
C VAL A 197 16.19 -1.59 7.30
N GLU A 198 16.68 -2.36 8.27
CA GLU A 198 17.03 -3.77 8.08
C GLU A 198 15.83 -4.61 7.62
N ARG A 199 14.64 -4.32 8.15
CA ARG A 199 13.39 -4.97 7.75
C ARG A 199 13.02 -4.66 6.31
N VAL A 200 13.18 -3.42 5.86
CA VAL A 200 12.96 -3.04 4.45
C VAL A 200 13.96 -3.76 3.54
N GLU A 201 15.23 -3.86 3.93
CA GLU A 201 16.23 -4.61 3.15
C GLU A 201 15.90 -6.11 3.06
N GLU A 202 15.40 -6.71 4.14
CA GLU A 202 14.97 -8.11 4.13
C GLU A 202 13.81 -8.34 3.15
N LEU A 203 12.82 -7.45 3.16
CA LEU A 203 11.72 -7.48 2.20
C LEU A 203 12.24 -7.32 0.77
N ARG A 204 13.19 -6.42 0.54
CA ARG A 204 13.81 -6.24 -0.78
C ARG A 204 14.52 -7.50 -1.27
N ARG A 205 15.24 -8.21 -0.39
CA ARG A 205 15.84 -9.51 -0.71
C ARG A 205 14.79 -10.55 -1.09
N LYS A 206 13.63 -10.57 -0.41
CA LYS A 206 12.51 -11.46 -0.75
C LYS A 206 11.91 -11.12 -2.12
N VAL A 207 11.80 -9.83 -2.47
CA VAL A 207 11.33 -9.39 -3.80
C VAL A 207 12.29 -9.87 -4.88
N ALA A 208 13.58 -9.56 -4.76
CA ALA A 208 14.60 -9.97 -5.74
C ALA A 208 14.65 -11.50 -5.93
N ALA A 209 14.52 -12.27 -4.85
CA ALA A 209 14.50 -13.73 -4.90
C ALA A 209 13.26 -14.31 -5.61
N ARG A 210 12.16 -13.56 -5.70
CA ARG A 210 10.97 -13.96 -6.46
C ARG A 210 11.05 -13.57 -7.93
N GLU A 211 11.60 -12.40 -8.22
CA GLU A 211 11.77 -11.91 -9.59
C GLU A 211 12.82 -12.69 -10.37
N ALA A 212 13.76 -13.35 -9.69
CA ALA A 212 14.77 -14.21 -10.30
C ALA A 212 14.29 -15.63 -10.65
N ARG A 213 13.02 -15.98 -10.39
CA ARG A 213 12.43 -17.30 -10.68
C ARG A 213 11.67 -17.29 -12.00
#